data_AF-A0A6C0JK04-F1
#
_entry.id   AF-A0A6C0JK04-F1
#
_cell.length_a   1.000
_cell.length_b   1.000
_cell.length_c   1.000
_cell.angle_alpha   90.00
_cell.angle_beta   90.00
_cell.angle_gamma   90.00
#
_symmetry.space_group_name_H-M   'P 1'
#
loop_
_entity.id
_entity.type
_entity.pdbx_description
1 polymer ?
#
loop_
_entity_poly.entity_id
_entity_poly.type
_entity_poly.pdbx_seq_one_letter_code
_entity_poly.pdbx_strand_id
1 'polypeptide(L)'
;MENNCCIYSSFIFLINSLIAFLYEYYTYSILFLLLLLFTTSVIYHSNYNIYTNIIDKIGISLVVTYGGYLLYYKLFERDVEITKMQYIYTVFIIAAFLTTIYLFIYGYICTRFCFCTDITLSYMYHSLLHIIASFGHLLIILL
;
A
#
# COMPACT_ATOMS: atom_id res chain seq x y z
N MET A 1 -16.48 9.13 19.25
CA MET A 1 -15.73 8.90 18.01
C MET A 1 -14.83 7.72 18.26
N GLU A 2 -15.16 6.54 17.74
CA GLU A 2 -14.23 5.42 17.81
C GLU A 2 -12.95 5.82 17.09
N ASN A 3 -11.82 5.65 17.77
CA ASN A 3 -10.50 6.07 17.31
C ASN A 3 -10.13 5.18 16.11
N ASN A 4 -10.45 5.65 14.91
CA ASN A 4 -10.27 4.87 13.70
C ASN A 4 -8.80 4.91 13.28
N CYS A 5 -8.00 3.98 13.80
CA CYS A 5 -6.56 3.90 13.57
C CYS A 5 -6.20 3.82 12.08
N CYS A 6 -7.13 3.38 11.23
CA CYS A 6 -7.00 3.38 9.78
C CYS A 6 -6.65 4.77 9.24
N ILE A 7 -7.32 5.83 9.72
CA ILE A 7 -7.06 7.21 9.27
C ILE A 7 -5.60 7.59 9.51
N TYR A 8 -5.11 7.38 10.72
CA TYR A 8 -3.72 7.70 11.07
C TYR A 8 -2.72 6.83 10.30
N SER A 9 -3.01 5.53 10.16
CA SER A 9 -2.11 4.61 9.48
C SER A 9 -1.89 4.93 8.01
N SER A 10 -2.88 5.49 7.31
CA SER A 10 -2.72 5.79 5.89
C SER A 10 -2.07 7.15 5.60
N PHE A 11 -1.82 7.99 6.62
CA PHE A 11 -0.84 9.08 6.51
C PHE A 11 0.59 8.57 6.25
N ILE A 12 0.88 7.30 6.53
CA ILE A 12 2.18 6.70 6.18
C ILE A 12 2.40 6.76 4.65
N PHE A 13 1.35 6.67 3.83
CA PHE A 13 1.47 6.84 2.38
C PHE A 13 1.90 8.25 1.94
N LEU A 14 1.76 9.27 2.81
CA LEU A 14 2.35 10.59 2.56
C LEU A 14 3.88 10.50 2.50
N ILE A 15 4.49 9.67 3.35
CA ILE A 15 5.93 9.44 3.36
C ILE A 15 6.35 8.80 2.03
N ASN A 16 5.60 7.81 1.54
CA ASN A 16 5.84 7.21 0.21
C ASN A 16 5.76 8.27 -0.90
N SER A 17 4.74 9.14 -0.86
CA SER A 17 4.58 10.21 -1.86
C SER A 17 5.74 11.20 -1.84
N LEU A 18 6.16 11.65 -0.65
CA LEU A 18 7.29 12.58 -0.49
C LEU A 18 8.61 11.96 -0.96
N ILE A 19 8.89 10.72 -0.58
CA ILE A 19 10.12 10.03 -0.98
C ILE A 19 10.10 9.74 -2.49
N ALA A 20 8.97 9.32 -3.05
CA ALA A 20 8.83 9.17 -4.50
C ALA A 20 9.09 10.49 -5.25
N PHE A 21 8.62 11.61 -4.71
CA PHE A 21 8.88 12.93 -5.29
C PHE A 21 10.38 13.30 -5.25
N LEU A 22 11.06 13.04 -4.13
CA LEU A 22 12.49 13.28 -3.97
C LEU A 22 13.36 12.44 -4.93
N TYR A 23 12.92 11.24 -5.27
CA TYR A 23 13.57 10.36 -6.25
C TYR A 23 13.04 10.57 -7.69
N GLU A 24 12.34 11.68 -7.95
CA GLU A 24 11.81 12.08 -9.27
C GLU A 24 10.76 11.11 -9.88
N TYR A 25 10.19 10.21 -9.08
CA TYR A 25 9.08 9.35 -9.48
C TYR A 25 7.73 10.09 -9.35
N TYR A 26 7.54 11.14 -10.15
CA TYR A 26 6.37 12.02 -10.06
C TYR A 26 5.03 11.29 -10.23
N THR A 27 4.93 10.38 -11.21
CA THR A 27 3.72 9.56 -11.39
C THR A 27 3.41 8.75 -10.15
N TYR A 28 4.43 8.18 -9.52
CA TYR A 28 4.23 7.36 -8.33
C TYR A 28 3.84 8.22 -7.12
N SER A 29 4.46 9.38 -6.97
CA SER A 29 4.15 10.35 -5.94
C SER A 29 2.70 10.82 -6.01
N ILE A 30 2.20 11.12 -7.22
CA ILE A 30 0.80 11.50 -7.45
C ILE A 30 -0.13 10.33 -7.15
N LEU A 31 0.20 9.11 -7.57
CA LEU A 31 -0.62 7.93 -7.27
C LEU A 31 -0.73 7.67 -5.76
N PHE A 32 0.35 7.85 -4.99
CA PHE A 32 0.29 7.75 -3.53
C PHE A 32 -0.49 8.89 -2.88
N LEU A 33 -0.42 10.11 -3.43
CA LEU A 33 -1.19 11.25 -2.92
C LEU A 33 -2.69 11.08 -3.23
N LEU A 34 -3.01 10.53 -4.41
CA LEU A 34 -4.36 10.16 -4.81
C LEU A 34 -4.88 9.02 -3.95
N LEU A 35 -4.07 7.99 -3.72
CA LEU A 35 -4.37 6.91 -2.78
C LEU A 35 -4.60 7.49 -1.39
N LEU A 36 -3.71 8.34 -0.87
CA LEU A 36 -3.92 9.01 0.41
C LEU A 36 -5.24 9.80 0.45
N LEU A 37 -5.62 10.45 -0.64
CA LEU A 37 -6.92 11.12 -0.75
C LEU A 37 -8.10 10.13 -0.75
N PHE A 38 -7.99 8.96 -1.35
CA PHE A 38 -9.11 8.01 -1.50
C PHE A 38 -9.16 6.89 -0.45
N THR A 39 -8.02 6.31 -0.06
CA THR A 39 -7.87 5.38 1.08
C THR A 39 -7.94 6.08 2.43
N THR A 40 -7.62 7.39 2.51
CA THR A 40 -7.48 8.08 3.81
C THR A 40 -8.23 9.36 4.02
N SER A 41 -8.60 10.10 2.98
CA SER A 41 -9.26 11.36 3.28
C SER A 41 -10.69 11.03 3.65
N VAL A 42 -11.01 11.29 4.92
CA VAL A 42 -12.17 12.05 5.39
C VAL A 42 -13.51 11.62 4.78
N ILE A 43 -13.68 11.59 3.47
CA ILE A 43 -14.86 11.16 2.71
C ILE A 43 -15.26 9.71 2.97
N TYR A 44 -14.38 8.69 2.86
CA TYR A 44 -14.83 7.29 3.04
C TYR A 44 -15.32 7.00 4.47
N HIS A 45 -14.68 7.59 5.48
CA HIS A 45 -15.10 7.48 6.87
C HIS A 45 -16.10 8.55 7.33
N SER A 46 -16.32 9.64 6.58
CA SER A 46 -17.41 10.61 6.84
C SER A 46 -18.70 10.29 6.09
N ASN A 47 -18.62 9.62 4.95
CA ASN A 47 -19.74 9.27 4.07
C ASN A 47 -19.42 7.97 3.30
N TYR A 48 -19.60 6.83 3.97
CA TYR A 48 -19.50 5.53 3.32
C TYR A 48 -20.51 5.43 2.16
N ASN A 49 -20.00 5.32 0.93
CA ASN A 49 -20.81 5.13 -0.27
C ASN A 49 -20.16 4.09 -1.19
N ILE A 50 -20.97 3.33 -1.94
CA ILE A 50 -20.50 2.32 -2.89
C ILE A 50 -19.50 2.92 -3.88
N TYR A 51 -19.74 4.16 -4.35
CA TYR A 51 -18.82 4.86 -5.25
C TYR A 51 -17.45 5.11 -4.63
N THR A 52 -17.40 5.51 -3.35
CA THR A 52 -16.13 5.75 -2.65
C THR A 52 -15.32 4.46 -2.48
N ASN A 53 -15.98 3.33 -2.22
CA ASN A 53 -15.35 2.00 -2.15
C ASN A 53 -14.78 1.55 -3.51
N ILE A 54 -15.49 1.83 -4.60
CA ILE A 54 -15.00 1.50 -5.96
C ILE A 54 -13.75 2.33 -6.29
N ILE A 55 -13.79 3.65 -6.03
CA ILE A 55 -12.65 4.54 -6.30
C ILE A 55 -11.42 4.13 -5.48
N ASP A 56 -11.63 3.76 -4.21
CA ASP A 56 -10.57 3.27 -3.31
C ASP A 56 -9.85 2.04 -3.90
N LYS A 57 -10.61 1.02 -4.31
CA LYS A 57 -10.06 -0.20 -4.93
C LYS A 57 -9.32 0.08 -6.24
N ILE A 58 -9.80 1.03 -7.04
CA ILE A 58 -9.11 1.46 -8.26
C ILE A 58 -7.77 2.11 -7.90
N GLY A 59 -7.75 3.00 -6.91
CA GLY A 59 -6.53 3.66 -6.43
C GLY A 59 -5.47 2.66 -5.96
N ILE A 60 -5.88 1.70 -5.12
CA ILE A 60 -5.02 0.60 -4.66
C ILE A 60 -4.49 -0.20 -5.86
N SER A 61 -5.37 -0.57 -6.79
CA SER A 61 -4.97 -1.34 -7.98
C SER A 61 -3.93 -0.59 -8.81
N LEU A 62 -4.08 0.73 -9.01
CA LEU A 62 -3.13 1.56 -9.78
C LEU A 62 -1.76 1.65 -9.10
N VAL A 63 -1.73 1.81 -7.77
CA VAL A 63 -0.48 1.87 -7.01
C VAL A 63 0.26 0.53 -7.05
N VAL A 64 -0.46 -0.58 -6.96
CA VAL A 64 0.11 -1.93 -7.06
C VAL A 64 0.64 -2.21 -8.47
N THR A 65 -0.14 -1.92 -9.52
CA THR A 65 0.30 -2.17 -10.90
C THR A 65 1.47 -1.29 -11.29
N TYR A 66 1.45 0.00 -10.95
CA TYR A 66 2.56 0.90 -11.21
C TYR A 66 3.81 0.54 -10.39
N GLY A 67 3.63 0.13 -9.12
CA GLY A 67 4.72 -0.36 -8.29
C GLY A 67 5.38 -1.62 -8.86
N GLY A 68 4.57 -2.56 -9.37
CA GLY A 68 5.06 -3.75 -10.07
C GLY A 68 5.82 -3.42 -11.36
N TYR A 69 5.30 -2.48 -12.15
CA TYR A 69 5.99 -1.97 -13.34
C TYR A 69 7.35 -1.34 -12.99
N LEU A 70 7.40 -0.48 -11.96
CA LEU A 70 8.63 0.17 -11.52
C LEU A 70 9.66 -0.85 -11.01
N LEU A 71 9.22 -1.87 -10.27
CA LEU A 71 10.08 -2.97 -9.85
C LEU A 71 10.65 -3.74 -11.06
N TYR A 72 9.80 -4.07 -12.04
CA TYR A 72 10.22 -4.75 -13.26
C TYR A 72 11.25 -3.93 -14.04
N TYR A 73 10.98 -2.64 -14.25
CA TYR A 73 11.88 -1.70 -14.92
C TYR A 73 13.26 -1.66 -14.25
N LYS A 74 13.30 -1.58 -12.91
CA LYS A 74 14.55 -1.54 -12.14
C LYS A 74 15.35 -2.83 -12.18
N LEU A 75 14.68 -3.98 -12.31
CA LEU A 75 15.33 -5.30 -12.29
C LEU A 75 15.77 -5.80 -13.67
N PHE A 76 15.01 -5.50 -14.72
CA PHE A 76 15.18 -6.14 -16.03
C PHE A 76 15.57 -5.19 -17.16
N GLU A 77 15.26 -3.89 -17.05
CA GLU A 77 15.55 -2.93 -18.13
C GLU A 77 16.89 -2.20 -17.95
N ARG A 78 17.43 -2.21 -16.73
CA ARG A 78 18.82 -1.82 -16.50
C ARG A 78 19.73 -3.01 -16.80
N ASP A 79 20.60 -2.88 -17.82
CA ASP A 79 21.76 -3.75 -18.06
C ASP A 79 22.82 -3.59 -16.95
N VAL A 80 22.41 -3.76 -15.69
CA VAL A 80 23.23 -3.60 -14.50
C VAL A 80 23.21 -4.93 -13.76
N GLU A 81 24.40 -5.46 -13.44
CA GLU A 81 24.53 -6.65 -12.61
C GLU A 81 23.81 -6.45 -11.27
N ILE A 82 22.86 -7.33 -10.96
CA ILE A 82 22.08 -7.27 -9.73
C ILE A 82 23.03 -7.46 -8.55
N THR A 83 23.14 -6.43 -7.72
CA THR A 83 23.91 -6.48 -6.48
C THR A 83 23.21 -7.33 -5.42
N LYS A 84 23.97 -7.88 -4.46
CA LYS A 84 23.41 -8.65 -3.33
C LYS A 84 22.33 -7.86 -2.55
N MET A 85 22.50 -6.55 -2.41
CA MET A 85 21.53 -5.68 -1.73
C MET A 85 20.21 -5.56 -2.51
N GLN A 86 20.28 -5.41 -3.83
CA GLN A 86 19.07 -5.37 -4.68
C GLN A 86 18.30 -6.68 -4.63
N TYR A 87 18.99 -7.82 -4.56
CA TYR A 87 18.35 -9.12 -4.36
C TYR A 87 17.60 -9.19 -3.01
N ILE A 88 18.25 -8.77 -1.93
CA ILE A 88 17.65 -8.73 -0.58
C ILE A 88 16.39 -7.84 -0.58
N TYR A 89 16.47 -6.63 -1.14
CA TYR A 89 15.30 -5.76 -1.24
C TYR A 89 14.17 -6.40 -2.04
N THR A 90 14.47 -7.04 -3.17
CA THR A 90 13.48 -7.73 -3.99
C THR A 90 12.76 -8.83 -3.20
N VAL A 91 13.49 -9.64 -2.41
CA VAL A 91 12.88 -10.66 -1.55
C VAL A 91 11.93 -10.04 -0.52
N PHE A 92 12.35 -8.96 0.15
CA PHE A 92 11.48 -8.26 1.11
C PHE A 92 10.25 -7.63 0.45
N ILE A 93 10.40 -7.05 -0.73
CA ILE A 93 9.29 -6.48 -1.51
C ILE A 93 8.26 -7.57 -1.83
N ILE A 94 8.71 -8.71 -2.39
CA ILE A 94 7.83 -9.84 -2.72
C ILE A 94 7.16 -10.39 -1.45
N ALA A 95 7.91 -10.57 -0.37
CA ALA A 95 7.37 -11.04 0.90
C ALA A 95 6.30 -10.09 1.46
N ALA A 96 6.50 -8.78 1.37
CA ALA A 96 5.53 -7.78 1.79
C ALA A 96 4.21 -7.89 0.98
N PHE A 97 4.28 -7.97 -0.34
CA PHE A 97 3.08 -8.13 -1.18
C PHE A 97 2.37 -9.47 -0.97
N LEU A 98 3.11 -10.57 -0.84
CA LEU A 98 2.49 -11.87 -0.53
C LEU A 98 1.82 -11.86 0.83
N THR A 99 2.42 -11.19 1.82
CA THR A 99 1.85 -11.06 3.16
C THR A 99 0.56 -10.23 3.14
N THR A 100 0.53 -9.11 2.41
CA THR A 100 -0.69 -8.28 2.31
C THR A 100 -1.81 -9.03 1.59
N ILE A 101 -1.51 -9.74 0.50
CA ILE A 101 -2.47 -10.59 -0.22
C ILE A 101 -3.00 -11.70 0.69
N TYR A 102 -2.10 -12.40 1.39
CA TYR A 102 -2.48 -13.49 2.31
C TYR A 102 -3.41 -12.99 3.41
N LEU A 103 -3.00 -11.93 4.13
CA LEU A 103 -3.79 -11.37 5.24
C LEU A 103 -5.17 -10.91 4.77
N PHE A 104 -5.27 -10.33 3.57
CA PHE A 104 -6.53 -9.87 3.02
C PHE A 104 -7.44 -11.04 2.59
N ILE A 105 -6.95 -11.95 1.74
CA ILE A 105 -7.76 -13.07 1.20
C ILE A 105 -8.15 -14.05 2.31
N TYR A 106 -7.19 -14.49 3.12
CA TYR A 106 -7.47 -15.40 4.23
C TYR A 106 -8.40 -14.75 5.25
N GLY A 107 -8.18 -13.46 5.55
CA GLY A 107 -9.07 -12.69 6.41
C GLY A 107 -10.52 -12.69 5.89
N TYR A 108 -10.70 -12.49 4.58
CA TYR A 108 -12.02 -12.48 3.95
C TYR A 108 -12.72 -13.83 4.03
N ILE A 109 -12.04 -14.92 3.66
CA ILE A 109 -12.61 -16.27 3.63
C ILE A 109 -12.96 -16.75 5.05
N CYS A 110 -12.07 -16.53 6.02
CA CYS A 110 -12.25 -17.01 7.37
C CYS A 110 -12.97 -16.02 8.30
N THR A 111 -13.40 -14.86 7.80
CA THR A 111 -13.98 -13.76 8.62
C THR A 111 -13.08 -13.36 9.80
N ARG A 112 -11.76 -13.25 9.53
CA ARG A 112 -10.72 -12.87 10.49
C ARG A 112 -9.98 -11.61 10.00
N PHE A 113 -9.09 -11.08 10.83
CA PHE A 113 -8.30 -9.88 10.51
C PHE A 113 -9.20 -8.68 10.18
N CYS A 114 -9.07 -8.11 8.99
CA CYS A 114 -9.86 -6.96 8.50
C CYS A 114 -11.37 -7.26 8.36
N PHE A 115 -11.78 -8.52 8.49
CA PHE A 115 -13.17 -8.95 8.41
C PHE A 115 -13.65 -9.58 9.73
N CYS A 116 -12.91 -9.34 10.82
CA CYS A 116 -13.34 -9.78 12.14
C CYS A 116 -14.59 -9.03 12.59
N THR A 117 -15.45 -9.69 13.35
CA THR A 117 -16.66 -9.09 13.96
C THR A 117 -16.30 -8.01 14.97
N ASP A 118 -15.12 -8.10 15.60
CA ASP A 118 -14.58 -7.02 16.43
C ASP A 118 -13.99 -5.93 15.53
N ILE A 119 -14.68 -4.79 15.53
CA ILE A 119 -14.36 -3.61 14.71
C ILE A 119 -12.98 -3.04 15.08
N THR A 120 -12.63 -3.04 16.37
CA THR A 120 -11.35 -2.50 16.84
C THR A 120 -10.20 -3.36 16.31
N LEU A 121 -10.35 -4.67 16.44
CA LEU A 121 -9.36 -5.63 15.95
C LEU A 121 -9.25 -5.55 14.42
N SER A 122 -10.37 -5.41 13.72
CA SER A 122 -10.41 -5.23 12.27
C SER A 122 -9.61 -4.00 11.83
N TYR A 123 -9.83 -2.85 12.45
CA TYR A 123 -9.08 -1.63 12.15
C TYR A 123 -7.59 -1.76 12.44
N MET A 124 -7.20 -2.43 13.53
CA MET A 124 -5.77 -2.66 13.82
C MET A 124 -5.09 -3.49 12.73
N TYR A 125 -5.73 -4.56 12.25
CA TYR A 125 -5.17 -5.37 11.16
C TYR A 125 -5.18 -4.64 9.83
N HIS A 126 -6.16 -3.79 9.57
CA HIS A 126 -6.18 -2.95 8.37
C HIS A 126 -5.05 -1.91 8.40
N SER A 127 -4.82 -1.27 9.54
CA SER A 127 -3.65 -0.40 9.74
C SER A 127 -2.32 -1.15 9.57
N LEU A 128 -2.24 -2.40 10.01
CA LEU A 128 -1.06 -3.24 9.78
C LEU A 128 -0.83 -3.49 8.28
N LEU A 129 -1.89 -3.71 7.50
CA LEU A 129 -1.79 -3.82 6.04
C LEU A 129 -1.21 -2.55 5.41
N HIS A 130 -1.65 -1.36 5.85
CA HIS A 130 -1.09 -0.09 5.38
C HIS A 130 0.41 0.02 5.64
N ILE A 131 0.86 -0.38 6.82
CA ILE A 131 2.29 -0.34 7.20
C ILE A 131 3.09 -1.29 6.31
N ILE A 132 2.66 -2.55 6.16
CA ILE A 132 3.40 -3.55 5.35
C ILE A 132 3.42 -3.13 3.88
N ALA A 133 2.29 -2.67 3.34
CA ALA A 133 2.19 -2.21 1.96
C ALA A 133 3.08 -0.97 1.72
N SER A 134 3.00 0.04 2.59
CA SER A 134 3.86 1.22 2.52
C SER A 134 5.34 0.85 2.56
N PHE A 135 5.74 -0.06 3.44
CA PHE A 135 7.12 -0.52 3.55
C PHE A 135 7.61 -1.20 2.26
N GLY A 136 6.81 -2.10 1.68
CA GLY A 136 7.13 -2.74 0.40
C GLY A 136 7.33 -1.73 -0.73
N HIS A 137 6.44 -0.73 -0.81
CA HIS A 137 6.55 0.34 -1.81
C HIS A 137 7.74 1.29 -1.57
N LEU A 138 8.10 1.55 -0.31
CA LEU A 138 9.29 2.33 0.02
C LEU A 138 10.55 1.64 -0.50
N LEU A 139 10.66 0.32 -0.31
CA LEU A 139 11.77 -0.46 -0.83
C LEU A 139 11.84 -0.43 -2.36
N ILE A 140 10.70 -0.43 -3.07
CA ILE A 140 10.69 -0.25 -4.53
C ILE A 140 11.27 1.11 -4.92
N ILE A 141 10.93 2.19 -4.20
CA ILE A 141 11.45 3.52 -4.49
C ILE A 141 12.97 3.58 -4.27
N LEU A 142 13.47 2.95 -3.19
CA LEU A 142 14.89 2.94 -2.82
C LEU A 142 15.78 2.01 -3.66
N LEU A 143 15.19 1.01 -4.32
CA LEU A 143 15.90 0.05 -5.20
C LEU A 143 16.57 0.73 -6.40
#